data_AF-A0A917AS39-F1
#
_entry.id   AF-A0A917AS39-F1
#
_cell.length_a   1.000
_cell.length_b   1.000
_cell.length_c   1.000
_cell.angle_alpha   90.00
_cell.angle_beta   90.00
_cell.angle_gamma   90.00
#
_symmetry.space_group_name_H-M   'P 1'
#
loop_
_entity.id
_entity.type
_entity.pdbx_description
1 polymer ?
#
loop_
_entity_poly.entity_id
_entity_poly.type
_entity_poly.pdbx_seq_one_letter_code
_entity_poly.pdbx_strand_id
1 'polypeptide(L)'
;MKKFKTAIIIFFLPVCVLILFIATTYDRAFTYVQAHFNKTENFVTKVVTVKDMSVILSEQTELGNTLQKEDHTYWMGDEVLSGISSIIPHHLFLTLDHPEYEKLEITFPTTTYQLNGEIIEFLSGEGTITKTYSKGEWKEYK
;
A
#
# COMPACT_ATOMS: atom_id res chain seq x y z
N MET A 1 38.83 39.98 -11.51
CA MET A 1 38.08 38.88 -12.17
C MET A 1 37.72 37.71 -11.27
N LYS A 2 38.65 37.07 -10.52
CA LYS A 2 38.31 35.90 -9.66
C LYS A 2 37.20 36.19 -8.64
N LYS A 3 37.28 37.30 -7.90
CA LYS A 3 36.29 37.70 -6.88
C LYS A 3 34.86 37.92 -7.43
N PHE A 4 34.74 38.38 -8.68
CA PHE A 4 33.44 38.63 -9.33
C PHE A 4 32.76 37.32 -9.75
N LYS A 5 33.54 36.34 -10.24
CA LYS A 5 33.03 34.98 -10.53
C LYS A 5 32.58 34.26 -9.25
N THR A 6 33.32 34.43 -8.15
CA THR A 6 32.95 33.86 -6.84
C THR A 6 31.66 34.48 -6.30
N ALA A 7 31.47 35.79 -6.41
CA ALA A 7 30.25 36.47 -5.98
C ALA A 7 29.01 36.04 -6.77
N ILE A 8 29.13 35.86 -8.09
CA ILE A 8 28.04 35.34 -8.94
C ILE A 8 27.67 33.91 -8.52
N ILE A 9 28.66 33.02 -8.30
CA ILE A 9 28.39 31.65 -7.86
C ILE A 9 27.67 31.64 -6.50
N ILE A 10 28.12 32.46 -5.53
CA ILE A 10 27.50 32.55 -4.20
C ILE A 10 26.05 33.06 -4.28
N PHE A 11 25.74 33.93 -5.24
CA PHE A 11 24.39 34.45 -5.41
C PHE A 11 23.45 33.51 -6.18
N PHE A 12 23.94 32.83 -7.21
CA PHE A 12 23.11 31.95 -8.05
C PHE A 12 22.96 30.53 -7.49
N LEU A 13 23.96 30.02 -6.75
CA LEU A 13 23.89 28.67 -6.18
C LEU A 13 22.67 28.47 -5.25
N PRO A 14 22.33 29.38 -4.31
CA PRO A 14 21.15 29.23 -3.45
C PRO A 14 19.85 29.26 -4.26
N VAL A 15 19.79 30.07 -5.32
CA VAL A 15 18.61 30.16 -6.19
C VAL A 15 18.43 28.85 -6.97
N CYS A 16 19.50 28.27 -7.50
CA CYS A 16 19.44 26.96 -8.15
C CYS A 16 19.00 25.86 -7.18
N VAL A 17 19.53 25.84 -5.95
CA VAL A 17 19.12 24.87 -4.92
C VAL A 17 17.63 25.03 -4.57
N LEU A 18 17.15 26.28 -4.44
CA LEU A 18 15.75 26.55 -4.15
C LEU A 18 14.83 26.09 -5.30
N ILE A 19 15.22 26.34 -6.56
CA ILE A 19 14.46 25.89 -7.73
C ILE A 19 14.37 24.36 -7.77
N LEU A 20 15.50 23.67 -7.54
CA LEU A 20 15.52 22.20 -7.50
C LEU A 20 14.62 21.65 -6.38
N PHE A 21 14.65 22.29 -5.20
CA PHE A 21 13.80 21.90 -4.07
C PHE A 21 12.30 22.10 -4.35
N ILE A 22 11.92 23.20 -5.00
CA ILE A 22 10.53 23.45 -5.39
C ILE A 22 10.09 22.45 -6.46
N ALA A 23 10.93 22.17 -7.45
CA ALA A 23 10.63 21.24 -8.53
C ALA A 23 10.36 19.81 -7.98
N THR A 24 11.21 19.32 -7.07
CA THR A 24 11.00 17.99 -6.46
C THR A 24 9.75 17.95 -5.57
N THR A 25 9.47 19.03 -4.84
CA THR A 25 8.25 19.12 -4.01
C THR A 25 6.99 19.13 -4.86
N TYR A 26 7.00 19.87 -5.98
CA TYR A 26 5.88 19.94 -6.91
C TYR A 26 5.61 18.59 -7.57
N ASP A 27 6.66 17.89 -8.02
CA ASP A 27 6.55 16.57 -8.65
C ASP A 27 5.89 15.53 -7.72
N ARG A 28 6.31 15.50 -6.45
CA ARG A 28 5.70 14.63 -5.42
C ARG A 28 4.22 14.95 -5.20
N ALA A 29 3.88 16.24 -5.05
CA ALA A 29 2.50 16.66 -4.82
C ALA A 29 1.61 16.36 -6.04
N PHE A 30 2.13 16.58 -7.26
CA PHE A 30 1.40 16.29 -8.49
C PHE A 30 1.14 14.79 -8.64
N THR A 31 2.14 13.94 -8.39
CA THR A 31 2.02 12.48 -8.41
C THR A 31 0.96 11.99 -7.42
N TYR A 32 1.00 12.49 -6.18
CA TYR A 32 0.01 12.18 -5.16
C TYR A 32 -1.42 12.55 -5.60
N VAL A 33 -1.60 13.81 -6.04
CA VAL A 33 -2.91 14.32 -6.45
C VAL A 33 -3.46 13.53 -7.65
N GLN A 34 -2.62 13.26 -8.65
CA GLN A 34 -3.02 12.49 -9.83
C GLN A 34 -3.43 11.07 -9.45
N ALA A 35 -2.66 10.39 -8.61
CA ALA A 35 -2.99 9.06 -8.14
C ALA A 35 -4.30 9.06 -7.33
N HIS A 36 -4.50 10.05 -6.45
CA HIS A 36 -5.70 10.14 -5.63
C HIS A 36 -6.97 10.37 -6.46
N PHE A 37 -6.91 11.17 -7.53
CA PHE A 37 -8.05 11.33 -8.45
C PHE A 37 -8.41 10.05 -9.21
N ASN A 38 -7.43 9.17 -9.42
CA ASN A 38 -7.62 7.88 -10.08
C ASN A 38 -7.76 6.72 -9.07
N LYS A 39 -7.93 7.03 -7.78
CA LYS A 39 -8.17 6.02 -6.76
C LYS A 39 -9.53 5.38 -6.98
N THR A 40 -9.55 4.05 -7.04
CA THR A 40 -10.80 3.27 -7.02
C THR A 40 -10.80 2.37 -5.80
N GLU A 41 -11.94 2.28 -5.12
CA GLU A 41 -12.14 1.39 -3.99
C GLU A 41 -13.19 0.35 -4.36
N ASN A 42 -12.85 -0.92 -4.16
CA ASN A 42 -13.69 -2.06 -4.49
C ASN A 42 -13.67 -3.08 -3.34
N PHE A 43 -14.37 -4.19 -3.54
CA PHE A 43 -14.33 -5.33 -2.64
C PHE A 43 -14.01 -6.60 -3.42
N VAL A 44 -13.18 -7.46 -2.83
CA VAL A 44 -12.86 -8.79 -3.36
C VAL A 44 -13.16 -9.85 -2.31
N THR A 45 -13.92 -10.86 -2.71
CA THR A 45 -14.14 -12.03 -1.86
C THR A 45 -13.10 -13.10 -2.17
N LYS A 46 -12.36 -13.53 -1.15
CA LYS A 46 -11.34 -14.58 -1.25
C LYS A 46 -11.62 -15.70 -0.28
N VAL A 47 -11.43 -16.93 -0.75
CA VAL A 47 -11.33 -18.11 0.11
C VAL A 47 -9.85 -18.31 0.46
N VAL A 48 -9.52 -18.29 1.74
CA VAL A 48 -8.14 -18.29 2.22
C VAL A 48 -7.91 -19.36 3.27
N THR A 49 -6.77 -20.03 3.19
CA THR A 49 -6.17 -20.85 4.26
C THR A 49 -5.19 -20.00 5.08
N VAL A 50 -4.66 -20.55 6.18
CA VAL A 50 -3.53 -19.97 6.91
C VAL A 50 -2.36 -19.65 5.96
N LYS A 51 -2.02 -20.59 5.07
CA LYS A 51 -0.93 -20.43 4.12
C LYS A 51 -1.19 -19.28 3.15
N ASP A 52 -2.40 -19.20 2.62
CA ASP A 52 -2.77 -18.12 1.69
C ASP A 52 -2.70 -16.75 2.38
N MET A 53 -3.12 -16.67 3.64
CA MET A 53 -2.98 -15.45 4.44
C MET A 53 -1.50 -15.07 4.64
N SER A 54 -0.62 -16.02 4.96
CA SER A 54 0.82 -15.73 5.06
C SER A 54 1.40 -15.22 3.74
N VAL A 55 0.97 -15.78 2.60
CA VAL A 55 1.39 -15.32 1.26
C VAL A 55 0.90 -13.89 0.99
N ILE A 56 -0.38 -13.61 1.22
CA ILE A 56 -0.97 -12.27 1.06
C ILE A 56 -0.23 -11.23 1.91
N LEU A 57 0.06 -11.55 3.18
CA LEU A 57 0.80 -10.66 4.07
C LEU A 57 2.22 -10.40 3.55
N SER A 58 2.89 -11.44 3.06
CA SER A 58 4.25 -11.32 2.49
C SER A 58 4.24 -10.46 1.22
N GLU A 59 3.33 -10.71 0.28
CA GLU A 59 3.23 -9.98 -0.98
C GLU A 59 2.92 -8.50 -0.75
N GLN A 60 1.99 -8.18 0.16
CA GLN A 60 1.71 -6.79 0.49
C GLN A 60 2.88 -6.11 1.22
N THR A 61 3.59 -6.85 2.07
CA THR A 61 4.79 -6.31 2.74
C THR A 61 5.87 -5.98 1.72
N GLU A 62 6.09 -6.86 0.75
CA GLU A 62 7.06 -6.63 -0.33
C GLU A 62 6.64 -5.44 -1.22
N LEU A 63 5.36 -5.36 -1.58
CA LEU A 63 4.81 -4.24 -2.35
C LEU A 63 5.00 -2.91 -1.59
N GLY A 64 4.55 -2.83 -0.34
CA GLY A 64 4.65 -1.63 0.48
C GLY A 64 6.09 -1.16 0.66
N ASN A 65 7.01 -2.09 0.96
CA ASN A 65 8.44 -1.80 1.06
C ASN A 65 9.07 -1.37 -0.27
N THR A 66 8.58 -1.89 -1.40
CA THR A 66 9.07 -1.50 -2.72
C THR A 66 8.64 -0.07 -3.04
N LEU A 67 7.39 0.27 -2.79
CA LEU A 67 6.86 1.63 -2.97
C LEU A 67 7.51 2.65 -2.03
N GLN A 68 7.83 2.26 -0.79
CA GLN A 68 8.56 3.14 0.14
C GLN A 68 10.00 3.46 -0.28
N LYS A 69 10.63 2.64 -1.15
CA LYS A 69 11.98 2.94 -1.67
C LYS A 69 11.98 4.10 -2.66
N GLU A 70 10.83 4.45 -3.21
CA GLU A 70 10.68 5.49 -4.21
C GLU A 70 10.03 6.73 -3.60
N ASP A 71 10.73 7.86 -3.67
CA ASP A 71 10.32 9.14 -3.06
C ASP A 71 8.89 9.60 -3.43
N HIS A 72 8.42 9.24 -4.64
CA HIS A 72 7.14 9.71 -5.20
C HIS A 72 5.98 8.75 -4.93
N THR A 73 6.25 7.51 -4.49
CA THR A 73 5.25 6.51 -4.11
C THR A 73 5.32 6.11 -2.64
N TYR A 74 6.18 6.77 -1.85
CA TYR A 74 6.32 6.55 -0.40
C TYR A 74 4.97 6.52 0.35
N TRP A 75 4.11 7.50 0.08
CA TRP A 75 2.78 7.60 0.68
C TRP A 75 1.87 6.41 0.36
N MET A 76 2.04 5.79 -0.81
CA MET A 76 1.28 4.61 -1.22
C MET A 76 1.81 3.37 -0.51
N GLY A 77 3.14 3.29 -0.34
CA GLY A 77 3.77 2.26 0.48
C GLY A 77 3.26 2.28 1.92
N ASP A 78 3.12 3.46 2.53
CA ASP A 78 2.51 3.64 3.86
C ASP A 78 1.07 3.12 3.91
N GLU A 79 0.25 3.41 2.89
CA GLU A 79 -1.14 2.95 2.81
C GLU A 79 -1.23 1.43 2.70
N VAL A 80 -0.38 0.80 1.86
CA VAL A 80 -0.29 -0.65 1.73
C VAL A 80 0.08 -1.29 3.07
N LEU A 81 1.14 -0.80 3.72
CA LEU A 81 1.59 -1.34 5.01
C LEU A 81 0.56 -1.12 6.13
N SER A 82 -0.19 -0.01 6.09
CA SER A 82 -1.33 0.21 6.99
C SER A 82 -2.44 -0.82 6.75
N GLY A 83 -2.75 -1.14 5.49
CA GLY A 83 -3.71 -2.19 5.13
C GLY A 83 -3.33 -3.56 5.70
N ILE A 84 -2.05 -3.91 5.68
CA ILE A 84 -1.53 -5.16 6.27
C ILE A 84 -1.89 -5.28 7.76
N SER A 85 -1.74 -4.19 8.52
CA SER A 85 -2.06 -4.20 9.96
C SER A 85 -3.51 -4.60 10.23
N SER A 86 -4.41 -4.32 9.28
CA SER A 86 -5.82 -4.69 9.37
C SER A 86 -6.08 -6.14 8.97
N ILE A 87 -5.18 -6.79 8.24
CA ILE A 87 -5.35 -8.16 7.71
C ILE A 87 -4.74 -9.23 8.63
N ILE A 88 -3.71 -8.85 9.40
CA ILE A 88 -3.07 -9.72 10.41
C ILE A 88 -4.08 -10.40 11.35
N PRO A 89 -5.14 -9.73 11.85
CA PRO A 89 -6.16 -10.37 12.69
C PRO A 89 -6.76 -11.65 12.09
N HIS A 90 -7.01 -11.71 10.77
CA HIS A 90 -7.56 -12.93 10.14
C HIS A 90 -6.58 -14.09 10.12
N HIS A 91 -5.28 -13.81 10.00
CA HIS A 91 -4.25 -14.83 10.12
C HIS A 91 -4.18 -15.35 11.57
N LEU A 92 -4.23 -14.45 12.56
CA LEU A 92 -4.26 -14.83 13.98
C LEU A 92 -5.53 -15.62 14.32
N PHE A 93 -6.67 -15.24 13.74
CA PHE A 93 -7.95 -15.94 13.92
C PHE A 93 -7.84 -17.41 13.49
N LEU A 94 -7.25 -17.71 12.33
CA LEU A 94 -7.06 -19.09 11.87
C LEU A 94 -5.98 -19.87 12.61
N THR A 95 -5.01 -19.19 13.23
CA THR A 95 -3.83 -19.85 13.83
C THR A 95 -3.92 -20.00 15.34
N LEU A 96 -4.59 -19.08 16.02
CA LEU A 96 -4.64 -19.00 17.48
C LEU A 96 -6.07 -19.16 18.01
N ASP A 97 -7.02 -18.41 17.46
CA ASP A 97 -8.37 -18.34 18.06
C ASP A 97 -9.25 -19.52 17.64
N HIS A 98 -9.21 -19.88 16.36
CA HIS A 98 -10.05 -20.92 15.75
C HIS A 98 -9.26 -21.84 14.81
N PRO A 99 -8.29 -22.62 15.33
CA PRO A 99 -7.50 -23.56 14.53
C PRO A 99 -8.31 -24.73 13.96
N GLU A 100 -9.55 -24.93 14.40
CA GLU A 100 -10.48 -25.90 13.82
C GLU A 100 -11.00 -25.52 12.43
N TYR A 101 -10.90 -24.24 12.04
CA TYR A 101 -11.26 -23.79 10.71
C TYR A 101 -10.10 -24.01 9.74
N GLU A 102 -10.39 -24.70 8.64
CA GLU A 102 -9.39 -24.99 7.60
C GLU A 102 -9.30 -23.86 6.58
N LYS A 103 -10.42 -23.15 6.33
CA LYS A 103 -10.54 -22.02 5.39
C LYS A 103 -11.53 -20.98 5.88
N LEU A 104 -11.31 -19.74 5.46
CA LEU A 104 -12.26 -18.64 5.59
C LEU A 104 -12.67 -18.15 4.20
N GLU A 105 -13.91 -17.71 4.06
CA GLU A 105 -14.32 -16.79 2.99
C GLU A 105 -14.33 -15.39 3.60
N ILE A 106 -13.56 -14.48 3.02
CA ILE A 106 -13.38 -13.11 3.52
C ILE A 106 -13.61 -12.14 2.37
N THR A 107 -14.44 -11.13 2.59
CA THR A 107 -14.59 -10.00 1.67
C THR A 107 -13.68 -8.87 2.13
N PHE A 108 -12.59 -8.65 1.38
CA PHE A 108 -11.63 -7.60 1.65
C PHE A 108 -11.95 -6.33 0.86
N PRO A 109 -11.84 -5.14 1.47
CA PRO A 109 -11.74 -3.91 0.69
C PRO A 109 -10.42 -3.92 -0.10
N THR A 110 -10.49 -3.47 -1.36
CA THR A 110 -9.33 -3.28 -2.22
C THR A 110 -9.23 -1.84 -2.65
N THR A 111 -8.00 -1.38 -2.79
CA THR A 111 -7.69 -0.06 -3.33
C THR A 111 -6.86 -0.24 -4.58
N THR A 112 -7.24 0.47 -5.64
CA THR A 112 -6.55 0.49 -6.91
C THR A 112 -6.12 1.92 -7.23
N TYR A 113 -4.83 2.09 -7.54
CA TYR A 113 -4.26 3.32 -8.08
C TYR A 113 -3.83 3.10 -9.52
N GLN A 114 -4.10 4.09 -10.38
CA GLN A 114 -3.50 4.15 -11.71
C GLN A 114 -2.44 5.26 -11.75
N LEU A 115 -1.17 4.86 -11.85
CA LEU A 115 -0.02 5.76 -11.84
C LEU A 115 0.87 5.47 -13.05
N ASN A 116 1.14 6.49 -13.87
CA ASN A 116 2.03 6.38 -15.04
C ASN A 116 1.69 5.22 -16.01
N GLY A 117 0.41 4.83 -16.08
CA GLY A 117 -0.05 3.70 -16.92
C GLY A 117 0.03 2.33 -16.24
N GLU A 118 0.61 2.25 -15.05
CA GLU A 118 0.62 1.07 -14.20
C GLU A 118 -0.58 1.06 -13.25
N ILE A 119 -1.05 -0.14 -12.93
CA ILE A 119 -2.14 -0.38 -11.99
C ILE A 119 -1.54 -1.03 -10.75
N ILE A 120 -1.73 -0.39 -9.61
CA ILE A 120 -1.32 -0.90 -8.31
C ILE A 120 -2.59 -1.20 -7.52
N GLU A 121 -2.85 -2.49 -7.26
CA GLU A 121 -3.99 -2.96 -6.47
C GLU A 121 -3.49 -3.66 -5.20
N PHE A 122 -4.11 -3.35 -4.06
CA PHE A 122 -3.80 -3.98 -2.78
C PHE A 122 -5.03 -4.06 -1.87
N LEU A 123 -4.94 -4.86 -0.80
CA LEU A 123 -6.00 -5.00 0.19
C LEU A 123 -5.86 -3.87 1.22
N SER A 124 -6.85 -3.00 1.33
CA SER A 124 -6.71 -1.72 2.03
C SER A 124 -7.33 -1.68 3.43
N GLY A 125 -7.86 -2.79 3.91
CA GLY A 125 -8.54 -2.83 5.21
C GLY A 125 -8.82 -4.24 5.68
N GLU A 126 -9.48 -4.32 6.83
CA GLU A 126 -9.65 -5.56 7.60
C GLU A 126 -10.34 -6.64 6.79
N GLY A 127 -11.44 -6.30 6.13
CA GLY A 127 -12.29 -7.29 5.48
C GLY A 127 -13.13 -8.08 6.46
N THR A 128 -14.23 -8.62 5.97
CA THR A 128 -15.25 -9.28 6.79
C THR A 128 -15.28 -10.76 6.47
N ILE A 129 -15.13 -11.62 7.48
CA ILE A 129 -15.33 -13.06 7.34
C ILE A 129 -16.82 -13.30 7.06
N THR A 130 -17.15 -13.88 5.91
CA THR A 130 -18.52 -14.21 5.53
C THR A 130 -18.82 -15.68 5.83
N LYS A 131 -17.84 -16.58 5.66
CA LYS A 131 -18.02 -18.01 5.92
C LYS A 131 -16.78 -18.65 6.53
N THR A 132 -16.99 -19.71 7.30
CA THR A 132 -15.93 -20.59 7.81
C THR A 132 -16.11 -22.00 7.28
N TYR A 133 -14.99 -22.68 6.98
CA TYR A 133 -14.99 -24.07 6.52
C TYR A 133 -14.28 -24.94 7.54
N SER A 134 -14.96 -26.00 7.98
CA SER A 134 -14.37 -27.02 8.85
C SER A 134 -15.05 -28.37 8.61
N LYS A 135 -14.28 -29.46 8.71
CA LYS A 135 -14.81 -30.83 8.66
C LYS A 135 -15.65 -31.13 7.41
N GLY A 136 -15.31 -30.52 6.27
CA GLY A 136 -16.01 -30.75 5.01
C GLY A 136 -17.19 -29.82 4.72
N GLU A 137 -17.53 -28.89 5.62
CA GLU A 137 -18.74 -28.07 5.50
C GLU A 137 -18.45 -26.57 5.64
N TRP A 138 -19.16 -25.77 4.84
CA TRP A 138 -19.21 -24.31 4.96
C TRP A 138 -20.33 -23.88 5.90
N LYS A 139 -20.04 -22.90 6.75
CA LYS A 139 -21.02 -22.25 7.62
C LYS A 139 -20.90 -20.74 7.49
N GLU A 140 -22.05 -20.07 7.42
CA GLU A 140 -22.11 -18.61 7.49
C GLU A 140 -21.52 -18.14 8.83
N TYR A 141 -20.64 -17.16 8.77
CA TYR A 141 -20.06 -16.52 9.94
C TYR A 141 -20.90 -15.29 10.26
N LYS A 142 -21.53 -15.30 11.45
CA LYS A 142 -22.41 -14.22 11.93
C LYS A 142 -21.72 -13.40 13.00
#